data_AF-A0A6A5ALR5-F1
#
_entry.id   AF-A0A6A5ALR5-F1
#
_cell.length_a   1.000
_cell.length_b   1.000
_cell.length_c   1.000
_cell.angle_alpha   90.00
_cell.angle_beta   90.00
_cell.angle_gamma   90.00
#
_symmetry.space_group_name_H-M   'P 1'
#
loop_
_entity.id
_entity.type
_entity.pdbx_description
1 polymer ?
#
loop_
_entity_poly.entity_id
_entity_poly.type
_entity_poly.pdbx_seq_one_letter_code
_entity_poly.pdbx_strand_id
1 'polypeptide(L)'
;MPLTPQFTWEEDVSSIALRVPLKGASRKDVDIYVADLVVKVNFKPYVLLVDLHAAVEPENTTVTITNGVVVLVAQKHERRVWKQLGFDGTKADCLARRKASMARKEAYEQKQSEARKDLKYRNEKQTLRDQMSLDELERQRLDDLKATEKQREEVLFFS
;
A
#
# COMPACT_ATOMS: atom_id res chain seq x y z
N MET A 1 -7.80 25.88 18.14
CA MET A 1 -6.48 25.35 17.76
C MET A 1 -6.45 23.87 18.11
N PRO A 2 -5.93 22.98 17.24
CA PRO A 2 -5.78 21.57 17.59
C PRO A 2 -4.82 21.41 18.77
N LEU A 3 -5.09 20.42 19.63
CA LEU A 3 -4.26 20.14 20.80
C LEU A 3 -3.15 19.15 20.45
N THR A 4 -1.95 19.30 21.00
CA THR A 4 -0.92 18.27 20.88
C THR A 4 -1.21 17.17 21.90
N PRO A 5 -1.38 15.90 21.50
CA PRO A 5 -1.57 14.83 22.45
C PRO A 5 -0.24 14.52 23.16
N GLN A 6 -0.33 13.97 24.37
CA GLN A 6 0.83 13.37 25.00
C GLN A 6 1.21 12.11 24.22
N PHE A 7 2.50 11.85 24.07
CA PHE A 7 3.01 10.65 23.45
C PHE A 7 4.34 10.27 24.09
N THR A 8 4.69 9.01 23.96
CA THR A 8 6.04 8.51 24.29
C THR A 8 6.62 7.88 23.04
N TRP A 9 7.95 7.83 22.98
CA TRP A 9 8.65 7.15 21.91
C TRP A 9 9.86 6.43 22.47
N GLU A 10 10.24 5.37 21.78
CA GLU A 10 11.46 4.61 22.02
C GLU A 10 12.08 4.25 20.67
N GLU A 11 13.35 3.89 20.69
CA GLU A 11 14.05 3.45 19.50
C GLU A 11 14.99 2.29 19.81
N ASP A 12 15.22 1.48 18.79
CA ASP A 12 16.34 0.57 18.72
C ASP A 12 17.23 0.97 17.52
N VAL A 13 18.24 0.16 17.19
CA VAL A 13 19.15 0.45 16.06
C VAL A 13 18.43 0.47 14.71
N SER A 14 17.34 -0.28 14.58
CA SER A 14 16.62 -0.57 13.34
C SER A 14 15.25 0.09 13.21
N SER A 15 14.62 0.52 14.31
CA SER A 15 13.23 0.98 14.33
C SER A 15 12.99 2.09 15.34
N ILE A 16 11.89 2.83 15.13
CA ILE A 16 11.30 3.72 16.13
C ILE A 16 9.91 3.22 16.48
N ALA A 17 9.50 3.36 17.74
CA ALA A 17 8.16 3.06 18.20
C ALA A 17 7.54 4.29 18.88
N LEU A 18 6.39 4.73 18.41
CA LEU A 18 5.59 5.82 18.99
C LEU A 18 4.35 5.24 19.67
N ARG A 19 4.08 5.72 20.87
CA ARG A 19 2.89 5.38 21.66
C ARG A 19 2.08 6.64 21.93
N VAL A 20 0.87 6.70 21.39
CA VAL A 20 -0.05 7.86 21.51
C VAL A 20 -1.36 7.42 22.17
N PRO A 21 -1.61 7.77 23.45
CA PRO A 21 -2.89 7.53 24.10
C PRO A 21 -4.03 8.34 23.45
N LEU A 22 -5.10 7.67 23.06
CA LEU A 22 -6.23 8.22 22.30
C LEU A 22 -7.30 8.89 23.17
N LYS A 23 -7.18 8.83 24.51
CA LYS A 23 -8.10 9.45 25.48
C LYS A 23 -9.59 9.13 25.19
N GLY A 24 -9.88 7.89 24.79
CA GLY A 24 -11.24 7.43 24.49
C GLY A 24 -11.70 7.61 23.05
N ALA A 25 -10.86 8.13 22.14
CA ALA A 25 -11.19 8.17 20.72
C ALA A 25 -11.32 6.75 20.14
N SER A 26 -12.36 6.54 19.32
CA SER A 26 -12.58 5.27 18.62
C SER A 26 -11.57 5.08 17.52
N ARG A 27 -11.22 3.82 17.20
CA ARG A 27 -10.31 3.48 16.09
C ARG A 27 -10.74 4.10 14.75
N LYS A 28 -12.05 4.29 14.53
CA LYS A 28 -12.58 4.89 13.29
C LYS A 28 -12.32 6.39 13.16
N ASP A 29 -12.09 7.07 14.29
CA ASP A 29 -11.87 8.51 14.36
C ASP A 29 -10.37 8.88 14.38
N VAL A 30 -9.50 7.88 14.23
CA VAL A 30 -8.05 8.02 14.23
C VAL A 30 -7.54 7.91 12.80
N ASP A 31 -6.94 8.98 12.32
CA ASP A 31 -6.25 9.05 11.03
C ASP A 31 -4.73 9.09 11.25
N ILE A 32 -4.01 8.20 10.56
CA ILE A 32 -2.56 8.02 10.73
C ILE A 32 -1.91 8.10 9.37
N TYR A 33 -0.97 9.04 9.25
CA TYR A 33 -0.20 9.28 8.05
C TYR A 33 1.29 9.14 8.36
N VAL A 34 1.97 8.31 7.58
CA VAL A 34 3.41 8.04 7.69
C VAL A 34 4.06 8.26 6.34
N ALA A 35 5.06 9.13 6.29
CA ALA A 35 5.99 9.30 5.19
C ALA A 35 7.42 9.13 5.73
N ASP A 36 8.42 9.14 4.84
CA ASP A 36 9.80 8.85 5.18
C ASP A 36 10.36 9.77 6.28
N LEU A 37 9.96 11.05 6.32
CA LEU A 37 10.42 12.01 7.33
C LEU A 37 9.29 12.59 8.19
N VAL A 38 8.07 12.07 8.08
CA VAL A 38 6.89 12.69 8.70
C VAL A 38 5.97 11.63 9.26
N VAL A 39 5.63 11.76 10.54
CA VAL A 39 4.55 11.00 11.17
C VAL A 39 3.48 11.95 11.65
N LYS A 40 2.23 11.67 11.28
CA LYS A 40 1.06 12.44 11.70
C LYS A 40 0.00 11.50 12.24
N VAL A 41 -0.49 11.80 13.45
CA VAL A 41 -1.60 11.08 14.09
C VAL A 41 -2.66 12.10 14.45
N ASN A 42 -3.87 11.92 13.94
CA ASN A 42 -4.98 12.86 14.06
C ASN A 42 -6.18 12.15 14.68
N PHE A 43 -6.69 12.69 15.79
CA PHE A 43 -7.90 12.22 16.46
C PHE A 43 -8.50 13.38 17.25
N LYS A 44 -9.73 13.80 16.96
CA LYS A 44 -10.27 15.07 17.48
C LYS A 44 -10.28 15.12 19.03
N PRO A 45 -9.91 16.25 19.65
CA PRO A 45 -9.39 17.51 19.09
C PRO A 45 -7.85 17.55 18.90
N TYR A 46 -7.18 16.39 18.96
CA TYR A 46 -5.74 16.26 18.99
C TYR A 46 -5.11 16.02 17.61
N VAL A 47 -3.95 16.65 17.39
CA VAL A 47 -3.08 16.39 16.24
C VAL A 47 -1.65 16.30 16.72
N LEU A 48 -1.03 15.14 16.48
CA LEU A 48 0.40 14.95 16.58
C LEU A 48 1.00 15.06 15.18
N LEU A 49 2.03 15.89 15.04
CA LEU A 49 2.83 15.99 13.83
C LEU A 49 4.29 16.00 14.24
N VAL A 50 5.04 15.01 13.76
CA VAL A 50 6.46 14.82 14.06
C VAL A 50 7.24 14.89 12.76
N ASP A 51 8.12 15.87 12.64
CA ASP A 51 9.16 15.90 11.62
C ASP A 51 10.33 15.05 12.11
N LEU A 52 10.52 13.87 11.53
CA LEU A 52 11.50 12.89 11.99
C LEU A 52 12.93 13.38 11.77
N HIS A 53 13.81 12.99 12.70
CA HIS A 53 15.24 13.27 12.64
C HIS A 53 15.87 12.72 11.35
N ALA A 54 15.58 11.47 11.00
CA ALA A 54 16.05 10.81 9.78
C ALA A 54 14.95 9.96 9.13
N ALA A 55 15.26 9.36 7.98
CA ALA A 55 14.29 8.64 7.18
C ALA A 55 13.89 7.29 7.80
N VAL A 56 12.60 6.99 7.74
CA VAL A 56 12.02 5.65 7.93
C VAL A 56 11.54 5.08 6.60
N GLU A 57 11.30 3.78 6.58
CA GLU A 57 10.64 3.06 5.50
C GLU A 57 9.12 3.04 5.75
N PRO A 58 8.32 3.86 5.03
CA PRO A 58 6.89 3.96 5.30
C PRO A 58 6.15 2.65 5.05
N GLU A 59 6.62 1.83 4.10
CA GLU A 59 6.04 0.53 3.78
C GLU A 59 6.26 -0.51 4.89
N ASN A 60 7.37 -0.37 5.63
CA ASN A 60 7.71 -1.24 6.75
C ASN A 60 7.26 -0.63 8.08
N THR A 61 6.10 0.02 8.06
CA THR A 61 5.48 0.60 9.25
C THR A 61 4.27 -0.22 9.69
N THR A 62 4.27 -0.65 10.95
CA THR A 62 3.14 -1.34 11.57
C THR A 62 2.39 -0.39 12.50
N VAL A 63 1.07 -0.35 12.37
CA VAL A 63 0.21 0.47 13.23
C VAL A 63 -0.81 -0.42 13.91
N THR A 64 -0.81 -0.41 15.23
CA THR A 64 -1.73 -1.17 16.06
C THR A 64 -2.47 -0.24 17.01
N ILE A 65 -3.77 -0.45 17.20
CA ILE A 65 -4.59 0.29 18.15
C ILE A 65 -5.14 -0.72 19.15
N THR A 66 -4.62 -0.68 20.38
CA THR A 66 -4.99 -1.61 21.46
C THR A 66 -5.18 -0.82 22.75
N ASN A 67 -6.22 -1.13 23.51
CA ASN A 67 -6.53 -0.50 24.80
C ASN A 67 -6.55 1.04 24.75
N GLY A 68 -7.02 1.63 23.64
CA GLY A 68 -7.06 3.08 23.47
C GLY A 68 -5.69 3.74 23.28
N VAL A 69 -4.68 2.99 22.85
CA VAL A 69 -3.34 3.50 22.54
C VAL A 69 -2.96 3.15 21.10
N VAL A 70 -2.51 4.12 20.33
CA VAL A 70 -1.84 3.90 19.04
C VAL A 70 -0.40 3.49 19.31
N VAL A 71 0.01 2.34 18.81
CA VAL A 71 1.39 1.88 18.75
C VAL A 71 1.79 1.88 17.27
N LEU A 72 2.69 2.78 16.91
CA LEU A 72 3.25 2.90 15.56
C LEU A 72 4.71 2.50 15.61
N VAL A 73 5.09 1.46 14.87
CA VAL A 73 6.48 1.00 14.76
C VAL A 73 6.91 1.18 13.31
N ALA A 74 7.92 2.03 13.08
CA ALA A 74 8.45 2.31 11.75
C ALA A 74 9.92 1.89 11.67
N GLN A 75 10.27 1.13 10.63
CA GLN A 75 11.66 0.74 10.39
C GLN A 75 12.47 1.94 9.90
N LYS A 76 13.67 2.13 10.43
CA LYS A 76 14.61 3.16 9.97
C LYS A 76 15.19 2.76 8.62
N HIS A 77 15.34 3.74 7.72
CA HIS A 77 16.06 3.55 6.45
C HIS A 77 17.53 3.23 6.72
N GLU A 78 18.17 4.00 7.61
CA GLU A 78 19.53 3.75 8.07
C GLU A 78 19.53 3.16 9.49
N ARG A 79 20.20 2.03 9.67
CA ARG A 79 20.35 1.35 10.96
C ARG A 79 21.30 2.13 11.88
N ARG A 80 20.76 3.07 12.65
CA ARG A 80 21.50 3.90 13.63
C ARG A 80 20.58 4.39 14.74
N VAL A 81 21.15 4.62 15.93
CA VAL A 81 20.45 5.29 17.04
C VAL A 81 20.39 6.80 16.77
N TRP A 82 19.21 7.40 16.87
CA TRP A 82 18.98 8.81 16.56
C TRP A 82 19.21 9.72 17.77
N LYS A 83 19.00 9.22 19.00
CA LYS A 83 19.02 9.95 20.28
C LYS A 83 17.94 11.04 20.43
N GLN A 84 17.29 11.41 19.33
CA GLN A 84 16.19 12.35 19.26
C GLN A 84 15.19 11.89 18.20
N LEU A 85 13.90 12.12 18.45
CA LEU A 85 12.85 11.78 17.49
C LEU A 85 12.71 12.86 16.40
N GLY A 86 12.69 14.12 16.83
CA GLY A 86 12.45 15.27 15.97
C GLY A 86 13.70 15.76 15.27
N PHE A 87 13.55 16.29 14.05
CA PHE A 87 14.59 17.07 13.40
C PHE A 87 14.83 18.38 14.16
N ASP A 88 16.09 18.68 14.46
CA ASP A 88 16.50 19.93 15.09
C ASP A 88 17.02 20.88 14.00
N GLY A 89 16.20 21.85 13.64
CA GLY A 89 16.46 22.79 12.55
C GLY A 89 15.48 23.94 12.54
N THR A 90 15.64 24.87 11.60
CA THR A 90 14.76 26.04 11.55
C THR A 90 13.36 25.65 11.09
N LYS A 91 12.36 26.48 11.41
CA LYS A 91 10.98 26.28 10.96
C LYS A 91 10.87 26.17 9.44
N ALA A 92 11.70 26.92 8.70
CA ALA A 92 11.74 26.86 7.24
C ALA A 92 12.26 25.50 6.75
N ASP A 93 13.31 24.98 7.38
CA ASP A 93 13.88 23.67 7.05
C ASP A 93 12.89 22.53 7.33
N CYS A 94 12.21 22.57 8.49
CA CYS A 94 11.17 21.59 8.82
C CYS A 94 10.05 21.60 7.77
N LEU A 95 9.60 22.79 7.36
CA LEU A 95 8.54 22.93 6.36
C LEU A 95 8.98 22.42 4.98
N ALA A 96 10.21 22.72 4.55
CA ALA A 96 10.77 22.24 3.30
C ALA A 96 10.95 20.71 3.29
N ARG A 97 11.56 20.15 4.36
CA ARG A 97 11.73 18.70 4.55
C ARG A 97 10.40 17.97 4.52
N ARG A 98 9.40 18.49 5.24
CA ARG A 98 8.05 17.92 5.29
C ARG A 98 7.41 17.90 3.91
N LYS A 99 7.42 19.04 3.20
CA LYS A 99 6.83 19.14 1.86
C LYS A 99 7.50 18.15 0.90
N ALA A 100 8.82 18.04 0.93
CA ALA A 100 9.56 17.09 0.10
C ALA A 100 9.23 15.63 0.44
N SER A 101 9.12 15.30 1.73
CA SER A 101 8.74 13.96 2.21
C SER A 101 7.33 13.57 1.76
N MET A 102 6.35 14.46 1.94
CA MET A 102 4.98 14.23 1.50
C MET A 102 4.88 14.07 -0.03
N ALA A 103 5.60 14.90 -0.79
CA ALA A 103 5.65 14.79 -2.25
C ALA A 103 6.27 13.46 -2.73
N ARG A 104 7.33 12.96 -2.06
CA ARG A 104 7.90 11.64 -2.36
C ARG A 104 6.89 10.52 -2.15
N LYS A 105 6.14 10.57 -1.04
CA LYS A 105 5.08 9.59 -0.77
C LYS A 105 3.96 9.66 -1.80
N GLU A 106 3.47 10.85 -2.13
CA GLU A 106 2.44 11.03 -3.16
C GLU A 106 2.88 10.48 -4.52
N ALA A 107 4.12 10.78 -4.94
CA ALA A 107 4.68 10.27 -6.19
C ALA A 107 4.82 8.73 -6.18
N TYR A 108 5.17 8.16 -5.03
CA TYR A 108 5.26 6.71 -4.85
C TYR A 108 3.88 6.03 -4.94
N GLU A 109 2.88 6.56 -4.24
CA GLU A 109 1.50 6.08 -4.28
C GLU A 109 0.90 6.18 -5.68
N GLN A 110 1.19 7.27 -6.41
CA GLN A 110 0.76 7.45 -7.80
C GLN A 110 1.35 6.38 -8.72
N LYS A 111 2.67 6.13 -8.63
CA LYS A 111 3.33 5.06 -9.41
C LYS A 111 2.75 3.68 -9.10
N GLN A 112 2.47 3.39 -7.83
CA GLN A 112 1.84 2.13 -7.43
C GLN A 112 0.41 1.99 -7.98
N SER A 113 -0.36 3.07 -8.01
CA SER A 113 -1.69 3.10 -8.59
C SER A 113 -1.67 2.81 -10.10
N GLU A 114 -0.75 3.44 -10.82
CA GLU A 114 -0.54 3.22 -12.26
C GLU A 114 -0.12 1.77 -12.55
N ALA A 115 0.87 1.25 -11.82
CA ALA A 115 1.31 -0.13 -11.97
C ALA A 115 0.19 -1.16 -11.73
N ARG A 116 -0.71 -0.90 -10.77
CA ARG A 116 -1.88 -1.74 -10.50
C ARG A 116 -2.90 -1.72 -11.65
N LYS A 117 -3.14 -0.54 -12.25
CA LYS A 117 -4.02 -0.41 -13.42
C LYS A 117 -3.45 -1.17 -14.62
N ASP A 118 -2.15 -1.03 -14.88
CA ASP A 118 -1.47 -1.72 -15.98
C ASP A 118 -1.45 -3.24 -15.79
N LEU A 119 -1.26 -3.72 -14.57
CA LEU A 119 -1.33 -5.14 -14.26
C LEU A 119 -2.75 -5.68 -14.46
N LYS A 120 -3.77 -4.97 -13.98
CA LYS A 120 -5.18 -5.35 -14.18
C LYS A 120 -5.52 -5.44 -15.67
N TYR A 121 -5.17 -4.43 -16.46
CA TYR A 121 -5.41 -4.41 -17.90
C TYR A 121 -4.70 -5.57 -18.62
N ARG A 122 -3.44 -5.86 -18.26
CA ARG A 122 -2.68 -6.99 -18.83
C ARG A 122 -3.34 -8.34 -18.49
N ASN A 123 -3.76 -8.53 -17.24
CA ASN A 123 -4.42 -9.75 -16.81
C ASN A 123 -5.75 -9.95 -17.54
N GLU A 124 -6.60 -8.91 -17.63
CA GLU A 124 -7.87 -8.97 -18.36
C GLU A 124 -7.66 -9.34 -19.84
N LYS A 125 -6.67 -8.72 -20.50
CA LYS A 125 -6.33 -9.04 -21.88
C LYS A 125 -5.83 -10.47 -22.07
N GLN A 126 -5.04 -10.97 -21.12
CA GLN A 126 -4.56 -12.35 -21.16
C GLN A 126 -5.69 -13.34 -20.99
N THR A 127 -6.54 -13.16 -19.97
CA THR A 127 -7.71 -14.02 -19.74
C THR A 127 -8.64 -14.07 -20.96
N LEU A 128 -8.91 -12.93 -21.60
CA LEU A 128 -9.72 -12.87 -22.82
C LEU A 128 -9.08 -13.66 -23.97
N ARG A 129 -7.75 -13.59 -24.13
CA ARG A 129 -7.03 -14.35 -25.16
C ARG A 129 -7.10 -15.86 -24.90
N ASP A 130 -6.90 -16.26 -23.66
CA ASP A 130 -6.95 -17.66 -23.27
C ASP A 130 -8.36 -18.22 -23.50
N GLN A 131 -9.40 -17.47 -23.14
CA GLN A 131 -10.79 -17.84 -23.43
C GLN A 131 -11.05 -18.00 -24.93
N MET A 132 -10.65 -17.03 -25.75
CA MET A 132 -10.80 -17.15 -27.22
C MET A 132 -10.07 -18.37 -27.78
N SER A 133 -8.89 -18.72 -27.25
CA SER A 133 -8.15 -19.90 -27.68
C SER A 133 -8.84 -21.20 -27.33
N LEU A 134 -9.47 -21.27 -26.16
CA LEU A 134 -10.26 -22.44 -25.75
C LEU A 134 -11.51 -22.59 -26.61
N ASP A 135 -12.24 -21.49 -26.84
CA ASP A 135 -13.44 -21.49 -27.69
C ASP A 135 -13.11 -21.94 -29.13
N GLU A 136 -11.98 -21.49 -29.68
CA GLU A 136 -11.53 -21.88 -31.02
C GLU A 136 -11.16 -23.38 -31.10
N LEU A 137 -10.46 -23.90 -30.09
CA LEU A 137 -10.14 -25.33 -29.99
C LEU A 137 -11.41 -26.19 -29.88
N GLU A 138 -12.41 -25.75 -29.12
CA GLU A 138 -13.70 -26.45 -29.02
C GLU A 138 -14.45 -26.46 -30.36
N ARG A 139 -14.48 -25.33 -31.08
CA ARG A 139 -15.10 -25.26 -32.42
C ARG A 139 -14.45 -26.20 -33.41
N GLN A 140 -13.12 -26.17 -33.49
CA GLN A 140 -12.35 -27.06 -34.38
C GLN A 140 -12.65 -28.53 -34.06
N ARG A 141 -12.66 -28.90 -32.78
CA ARG A 141 -13.01 -30.27 -32.36
C ARG A 141 -14.42 -30.67 -32.78
N LEU A 142 -15.41 -29.79 -32.65
CA LEU A 142 -16.79 -30.07 -33.05
C LEU A 142 -16.92 -30.23 -34.57
N ASP A 143 -16.22 -29.40 -35.34
CA ASP A 143 -16.26 -29.47 -36.81
C ASP A 143 -15.56 -30.72 -37.34
N ASP A 144 -14.43 -31.12 -36.75
CA ASP A 144 -13.76 -32.40 -37.06
C ASP A 144 -14.66 -33.61 -36.77
N LEU A 145 -15.43 -33.55 -35.67
CA LEU A 145 -16.36 -34.61 -35.29
C LEU A 145 -17.51 -34.74 -36.30
N LYS A 146 -18.12 -33.61 -36.70
CA LYS A 146 -19.15 -33.57 -37.75
C LYS A 146 -18.63 -34.08 -39.09
N ALA A 147 -17.41 -33.70 -39.48
CA ALA A 147 -16.81 -34.16 -40.74
C ALA A 147 -16.58 -35.68 -40.73
N THR A 148 -16.14 -36.22 -39.60
CA THR A 148 -15.95 -37.67 -39.41
C THR A 148 -17.27 -38.44 -39.48
N GLU A 149 -18.34 -37.94 -38.86
CA GLU A 149 -19.67 -38.54 -38.93
C GLU A 149 -20.22 -38.52 -40.36
N LYS A 150 -20.12 -37.38 -41.05
CA LYS A 150 -20.56 -37.25 -42.44
C LYS A 150 -19.83 -38.21 -43.39
N GLN A 151 -18.51 -38.34 -43.24
CA GLN A 151 -17.74 -39.31 -44.03
C GLN A 151 -18.16 -40.76 -43.76
N ARG A 152 -18.45 -41.12 -42.51
CA ARG A 152 -18.96 -42.46 -42.18
C ARG A 152 -20.31 -42.73 -42.84
N GLU A 153 -21.23 -41.77 -42.80
CA GLU A 153 -22.53 -41.89 -43.46
C GLU A 153 -22.41 -42.00 -44.97
N GLU A 154 -21.57 -41.19 -45.61
CA GLU A 154 -21.33 -41.25 -47.06
C GLU A 154 -20.73 -42.61 -47.49
N VAL A 155 -19.80 -43.15 -46.71
CA VAL A 155 -19.22 -44.49 -46.98
C VAL A 155 -20.25 -45.60 -46.80
N LEU A 156 -21.12 -45.53 -45.77
CA LEU A 156 -22.20 -46.48 -45.55
C LEU A 156 -23.30 -46.39 -46.62
N PHE A 157 -23.53 -45.21 -47.20
CA PHE A 157 -24.56 -45.00 -48.21
C PHE A 157 -24.13 -45.45 -49.62
N PHE A 158 -22.81 -45.51 -49.88
CA PHE A 158 -22.22 -45.92 -51.16
C PHE A 158 -21.68 -47.37 -51.18
N SER A 159 -21.81 -48.15 -50.09
CA SER A 159 -21.48 -49.58 -50.02
C SER A 159 -22.72 -50.46 -50.12
#